data_AF-A0A1B8AQI5-F1
#
_entry.id   AF-A0A1B8AQI5-F1
#
_cell.length_a   1.000
_cell.length_b   1.000
_cell.length_c   1.000
_cell.angle_alpha   90.00
_cell.angle_beta   90.00
_cell.angle_gamma   90.00
#
_symmetry.space_group_name_H-M   'P 1'
#
loop_
_entity.id
_entity.type
_entity.pdbx_description
1 polymer ?
#
loop_
_entity_poly.entity_id
_entity_poly.type
_entity_poly.pdbx_seq_one_letter_code
_entity_poly.pdbx_strand_id
1 'polypeptide(L)'
;MVVHEIIESLDVLFKKLQEAGKFADDHPDVASTYYSHAIDAARIKPEECFGLTDATPVYRCVVALHPANKFIYFELEWSHNRQWVSGARRVVQEVFAQYEAAAAEADLMDRARQEEEPEEPEEEAVVG
;
A
#
# COMPACT_ATOMS: atom_id res chain seq x y z
N MET A 1 -12.63 -3.49 -2.86
CA MET A 1 -13.22 -3.32 -1.52
C MET A 1 -12.59 -4.24 -0.46
N VAL A 2 -12.21 -5.48 -0.78
CA VAL A 2 -11.77 -6.48 0.22
C VAL A 2 -10.38 -6.23 0.84
N VAL A 3 -9.43 -5.66 0.09
CA VAL A 3 -8.03 -5.53 0.56
C VAL A 3 -7.88 -4.54 1.72
N HIS A 4 -8.68 -3.46 1.72
CA HIS A 4 -8.59 -2.41 2.74
C HIS A 4 -9.13 -2.88 4.10
N GLU A 5 -10.26 -3.58 4.12
CA GLU A 5 -10.83 -4.18 5.35
C GLU A 5 -9.89 -5.24 5.98
N ILE A 6 -9.20 -6.01 5.14
CA ILE A 6 -8.19 -6.98 5.59
C ILE A 6 -6.99 -6.26 6.24
N ILE A 7 -6.56 -5.13 5.67
CA ILE A 7 -5.45 -4.35 6.21
C ILE A 7 -5.82 -3.72 7.56
N GLU A 8 -7.02 -3.16 7.69
CA GLU A 8 -7.48 -2.57 8.95
C GLU A 8 -7.63 -3.60 10.05
N SER A 9 -8.22 -4.76 9.74
CA SER A 9 -8.35 -5.86 10.72
C SER A 9 -6.99 -6.43 11.13
N LEU A 10 -6.03 -6.48 10.20
CA LEU A 10 -4.66 -6.90 10.51
C LEU A 10 -3.93 -5.88 11.41
N ASP A 11 -4.11 -4.58 11.18
CA ASP A 11 -3.52 -3.53 12.02
C ASP A 11 -4.07 -3.57 13.46
N VAL A 12 -5.39 -3.75 13.61
CA VAL A 12 -6.03 -3.93 14.91
C VAL A 12 -5.50 -5.17 15.64
N LEU A 13 -5.34 -6.29 14.93
CA LEU A 13 -4.78 -7.51 15.49
C LEU A 13 -3.34 -7.28 15.98
N PHE A 14 -2.53 -6.59 15.17
CA PHE A 14 -1.13 -6.30 15.48
C PHE A 14 -1.00 -5.39 16.71
N LYS A 15 -1.79 -4.32 16.81
CA LYS A 15 -1.83 -3.43 17.98
C LYS A 15 -2.16 -4.18 19.27
N LYS A 16 -3.22 -4.99 19.24
CA LYS A 16 -3.61 -5.81 20.40
C LYS A 16 -2.52 -6.80 20.82
N LEU A 17 -1.80 -7.34 19.85
CA LEU A 17 -0.70 -8.25 20.12
C LEU A 17 0.52 -7.54 20.72
N GLN A 18 0.84 -6.33 20.26
CA GLN A 18 1.89 -5.51 20.89
C GLN A 18 1.55 -5.16 22.33
N GLU A 19 0.31 -4.74 22.59
CA GLU A 19 -0.17 -4.44 23.95
C GLU A 19 -0.08 -5.66 24.88
N ALA A 20 -0.54 -6.82 24.40
CA ALA A 20 -0.48 -8.08 25.14
C ALA A 20 0.96 -8.52 25.44
N GLY A 21 1.86 -8.32 24.48
CA GLY A 21 3.27 -8.63 24.70
C GLY A 21 3.95 -7.65 25.64
N LYS A 22 3.65 -6.36 25.54
CA LYS A 22 4.17 -5.36 26.48
C LYS A 22 3.72 -5.66 27.91
N PHE A 23 2.47 -6.10 28.10
CA PHE A 23 1.98 -6.58 29.39
C PHE A 23 2.77 -7.80 29.90
N ALA A 24 3.07 -8.78 29.04
CA ALA A 24 3.88 -9.94 29.42
C ALA A 24 5.32 -9.55 29.79
N ASP A 25 5.90 -8.59 29.08
CA ASP A 25 7.25 -8.07 29.30
C ASP A 25 7.35 -7.25 30.61
N ASP A 26 6.34 -6.42 30.89
CA ASP A 26 6.29 -5.53 32.07
C ASP A 26 5.91 -6.29 33.37
N HIS A 27 5.22 -7.43 33.25
CA HIS A 27 4.71 -8.21 34.38
C HIS A 27 5.07 -9.71 34.29
N PRO A 28 6.36 -10.07 34.26
CA PRO A 28 6.80 -11.46 34.09
C PRO A 28 6.43 -12.37 35.27
N ASP A 29 6.12 -11.79 36.43
CA ASP A 29 5.66 -12.47 37.64
C ASP A 29 4.16 -12.78 37.63
N VAL A 30 3.38 -12.01 36.85
CA VAL A 30 1.92 -12.17 36.70
C VAL A 30 1.58 -12.96 35.44
N ALA A 31 2.34 -12.76 34.36
CA ALA A 31 2.18 -13.47 33.12
C ALA A 31 2.65 -14.93 33.25
N SER A 32 1.80 -15.89 32.91
CA SER A 32 2.21 -17.29 32.93
C SER A 32 3.21 -17.56 31.80
N THR A 33 4.13 -18.50 32.01
CA THR A 33 5.10 -18.92 30.99
C THR A 33 4.43 -19.35 29.68
N TYR A 34 3.25 -19.97 29.76
CA TYR A 34 2.46 -20.34 28.59
C TYR A 34 1.92 -19.11 27.85
N TYR A 35 1.42 -18.10 28.58
CA TYR A 35 0.95 -16.86 27.98
C TYR A 35 2.09 -16.13 27.27
N SER A 36 3.24 -15.96 27.93
CA SER A 36 4.40 -15.30 27.33
C SER A 36 4.87 -16.00 26.06
N HIS A 37 5.03 -17.33 26.08
CA HIS A 37 5.39 -18.09 24.89
C HIS A 37 4.35 -18.03 23.77
N ALA A 38 3.05 -18.00 24.11
CA ALA A 38 2.00 -17.85 23.11
C ALA A 38 2.05 -16.46 22.46
N ILE A 39 2.37 -15.41 23.22
CA ILE A 39 2.56 -14.06 22.68
C ILE A 39 3.82 -13.98 21.84
N ASP A 40 4.94 -14.58 22.25
CA ASP A 40 6.16 -14.62 21.46
C ASP A 40 5.95 -15.33 20.12
N ALA A 41 5.30 -16.50 20.13
CA ALA A 41 4.94 -17.24 18.92
C ALA A 41 3.97 -16.45 18.04
N ALA A 42 3.02 -15.75 18.67
CA ALA A 42 2.08 -14.90 17.98
C ALA A 42 2.73 -13.62 17.44
N ARG A 43 3.85 -13.12 17.99
CA ARG A 43 4.64 -11.97 17.49
C ARG A 43 5.42 -12.32 16.22
N ILE A 44 5.92 -13.56 16.12
CA ILE A 44 6.69 -14.04 14.94
C ILE A 44 5.81 -14.11 13.68
N LYS A 45 4.56 -14.57 13.80
CA LYS A 45 3.68 -14.85 12.64
C LYS A 45 3.25 -13.61 11.85
N PRO A 46 2.89 -12.48 12.49
CA PRO A 46 2.63 -11.22 11.82
C PRO A 46 3.86 -10.68 11.11
N GLU A 47 5.07 -10.85 11.65
CA GLU A 47 6.31 -10.42 10.96
C GLU A 47 6.50 -11.18 9.64
N GLU A 48 6.19 -12.47 9.60
CA GLU A 48 6.18 -13.27 8.38
C GLU A 48 5.06 -12.86 7.42
N CYS A 49 3.84 -12.65 7.92
CA CYS A 49 2.72 -12.17 7.11
C CYS A 49 2.99 -10.76 6.54
N PHE A 50 3.50 -9.84 7.34
CA PHE A 50 3.92 -8.52 6.89
C PHE A 50 5.07 -8.67 5.90
N GLY A 51 6.08 -9.50 6.13
CA GLY A 51 7.15 -9.77 5.16
C GLY A 51 6.62 -10.25 3.80
N LEU A 52 5.62 -11.13 3.80
CA LEU A 52 4.97 -11.62 2.58
C LEU A 52 4.08 -10.55 1.91
N THR A 53 3.40 -9.72 2.69
CA THR A 53 2.57 -8.63 2.16
C THR A 53 3.43 -7.43 1.71
N ASP A 54 4.62 -7.27 2.30
CA ASP A 54 5.65 -6.28 1.99
C ASP A 54 6.47 -6.68 0.75
N ALA A 55 6.50 -7.98 0.42
CA ALA A 55 7.04 -8.49 -0.84
C ALA A 55 6.19 -8.08 -2.05
N THR A 56 4.96 -7.61 -1.85
CA THR A 56 4.14 -7.01 -2.91
C THR A 56 3.87 -5.53 -2.61
N PRO A 57 3.97 -4.64 -3.62
CA PRO A 57 3.78 -3.21 -3.40
C PRO A 57 2.36 -2.82 -2.96
N VAL A 58 1.40 -3.75 -3.06
CA VAL A 58 -0.03 -3.54 -2.81
C VAL A 58 -0.30 -3.01 -1.42
N TYR A 59 0.29 -3.59 -0.38
CA TYR A 59 0.08 -3.12 1.01
C TYR A 59 0.52 -1.66 1.17
N ARG A 60 1.74 -1.36 0.73
CA ARG A 60 2.33 -0.01 0.82
C ARG A 60 1.50 1.00 0.04
N CYS A 61 1.05 0.66 -1.16
CA CYS A 61 0.24 1.53 -2.00
C CYS A 61 -1.16 1.76 -1.40
N VAL A 62 -1.83 0.73 -0.90
CA VAL A 62 -3.17 0.86 -0.30
C VAL A 62 -3.14 1.75 0.94
N VAL A 63 -2.14 1.58 1.81
CA VAL A 63 -1.99 2.44 3.00
C VAL A 63 -1.68 3.89 2.62
N ALA A 64 -0.80 4.11 1.64
CA ALA A 64 -0.45 5.46 1.17
C ALA A 64 -1.61 6.17 0.46
N LEU A 65 -2.48 5.43 -0.23
CA LEU A 65 -3.66 5.95 -0.92
C LEU A 65 -4.85 6.16 0.02
N HIS A 66 -4.79 5.65 1.26
CA HIS A 66 -5.89 5.81 2.20
C HIS A 66 -6.02 7.28 2.66
N PRO A 67 -7.19 7.93 2.48
CA PRO A 67 -7.35 9.37 2.70
C PRO A 67 -7.01 9.85 4.11
N ALA A 68 -7.24 8.99 5.12
CA ALA A 68 -6.98 9.30 6.52
C ALA A 68 -5.53 9.02 6.96
N ASN A 69 -4.83 8.11 6.28
CA ASN A 69 -3.56 7.57 6.75
C ASN A 69 -2.37 8.14 5.96
N LYS A 70 -2.47 8.24 4.63
CA LYS A 70 -1.42 8.74 3.73
C LYS A 70 -0.02 8.19 4.11
N PHE A 71 1.06 8.92 3.82
CA PHE A 71 2.40 8.55 4.33
C PHE A 71 2.58 8.79 5.83
N ILE A 72 1.69 9.56 6.47
CA ILE A 72 1.77 9.92 7.89
C ILE A 72 1.65 8.67 8.77
N TYR A 73 0.84 7.69 8.36
CA TYR A 73 0.72 6.41 9.05
C TYR A 73 2.06 5.68 9.18
N PHE A 74 2.86 5.63 8.11
CA PHE A 74 4.19 5.00 8.17
C PHE A 74 5.12 5.75 9.13
N GLU A 75 5.06 7.07 9.13
CA GLU A 75 5.88 7.90 10.01
C GLU A 75 5.52 7.74 11.48
N LEU A 76 4.25 7.51 11.81
CA LEU A 76 3.77 7.33 13.18
C LEU A 76 3.99 5.89 13.68
N GLU A 77 3.38 4.91 13.00
CA GLU A 77 3.33 3.51 13.46
C GLU A 77 4.68 2.80 13.28
N TRP A 78 5.44 3.17 12.26
CA TRP A 78 6.73 2.55 11.94
C TRP A 78 7.91 3.50 12.21
N SER A 79 7.72 4.52 13.05
CA SER A 79 8.77 5.48 13.46
C SER A 79 10.04 4.80 13.99
N HIS A 80 9.89 3.64 14.66
CA HIS A 80 10.97 2.84 15.21
C HIS A 80 11.78 2.10 14.12
N ASN A 81 11.25 1.94 12.91
CA ASN A 81 11.91 1.27 11.78
C ASN A 81 12.04 2.22 10.57
N ARG A 82 12.93 3.21 10.69
CA ARG A 82 13.12 4.26 9.66
C ARG A 82 13.59 3.75 8.31
N GLN A 83 14.35 2.64 8.28
CA GLN A 83 14.77 2.01 7.03
C GLN A 83 13.56 1.45 6.27
N TRP A 84 12.65 0.79 6.99
CA TRP A 84 11.40 0.30 6.41
C TRP A 84 10.54 1.44 5.88
N VAL A 85 10.36 2.53 6.65
CA VAL A 85 9.58 3.71 6.22
C VAL A 85 10.13 4.31 4.92
N SER A 86 11.45 4.41 4.82
CA SER A 86 12.12 4.93 3.62
C SER A 86 11.91 4.01 2.41
N GLY A 87 12.01 2.70 2.61
CA GLY A 87 11.74 1.71 1.56
C GLY A 87 10.27 1.71 1.12
N ALA A 88 9.34 1.85 2.06
CA ALA A 88 7.92 1.91 1.77
C ALA A 88 7.59 3.12 0.89
N ARG A 89 8.12 4.30 1.23
CA ARG A 89 7.95 5.52 0.43
C ARG A 89 8.50 5.36 -0.98
N ARG A 90 9.70 4.77 -1.12
CA ARG A 90 10.34 4.56 -2.42
C ARG A 90 9.47 3.67 -3.32
N VAL A 91 8.98 2.55 -2.80
CA VAL A 91 8.15 1.62 -3.57
C VAL A 91 6.85 2.27 -4.03
N VAL A 92 6.18 3.04 -3.16
CA VAL A 92 4.94 3.74 -3.55
C VAL A 92 5.22 4.77 -4.66
N GLN A 93 6.33 5.51 -4.58
CA GLN A 93 6.74 6.46 -5.60
C GLN A 93 7.09 5.76 -6.93
N GLU A 94 7.81 4.64 -6.89
CA GLU A 94 8.15 3.84 -8.07
C GLU A 94 6.89 3.35 -8.79
N VAL A 95 5.91 2.81 -8.04
CA VAL A 95 4.63 2.35 -8.61
C VAL A 95 3.83 3.53 -9.17
N PHE A 96 3.77 4.66 -8.48
CA PHE A 96 3.08 5.84 -8.97
C PHE A 96 3.68 6.35 -10.29
N ALA A 97 5.01 6.42 -10.39
CA ALA A 97 5.71 6.81 -11.61
C ALA A 97 5.42 5.87 -12.79
N GLN A 98 5.25 4.56 -12.54
CA GLN A 98 4.83 3.61 -13.59
C GLN A 98 3.44 3.93 -14.13
N TYR A 99 2.50 4.28 -13.24
CA TYR A 99 1.15 4.70 -13.66
C TYR A 99 1.16 6.03 -14.41
N GLU A 100 1.97 7.01 -13.99
CA GLU A 100 2.13 8.27 -14.73
C GLU A 100 2.69 8.04 -16.14
N ALA A 101 3.71 7.18 -16.27
CA ALA A 101 4.29 6.85 -17.57
C ALA A 101 3.26 6.16 -18.49
N ALA A 102 2.48 5.20 -17.97
CA ALA A 102 1.44 4.52 -18.73
C ALA A 102 0.31 5.48 -19.16
N ALA A 103 -0.08 6.43 -18.30
CA ALA A 103 -1.06 7.45 -18.64
C ALA A 103 -0.55 8.39 -19.74
N ALA A 104 0.70 8.85 -19.64
CA ALA A 104 1.33 9.68 -20.66
C ALA A 104 1.44 8.97 -22.02
N GLU A 105 1.75 7.67 -22.02
CA GLU A 105 1.78 6.87 -23.24
C GLU A 105 0.38 6.73 -23.87
N ALA A 106 -0.66 6.50 -23.07
CA ALA A 106 -2.04 6.45 -23.54
C ALA A 106 -2.49 7.78 -24.17
N ASP A 107 -2.18 8.91 -23.53
CA ASP A 107 -2.50 10.25 -24.05
C ASP A 107 -1.83 10.52 -25.41
N LEU A 108 -0.58 10.05 -25.59
CA LEU A 108 0.14 10.15 -26.87
C LEU A 108 -0.52 9.31 -27.96
N MET A 109 -0.95 8.09 -27.62
CA MET A 109 -1.66 7.21 -28.56
C MET A 109 -3.03 7.78 -28.96
N ASP A 110 -3.78 8.35 -28.01
CA ASP A 110 -5.06 8.98 -28.29
C ASP A 110 -4.90 10.22 -29.20
N ARG A 111 -3.86 11.02 -28.99
CA ARG A 111 -3.56 12.17 -29.87
C ARG A 111 -3.17 11.74 -31.27
N ALA A 112 -2.31 10.73 -31.41
CA ALA A 112 -1.91 10.20 -32.71
C ALA A 112 -3.11 9.64 -33.49
N ARG A 113 -4.06 9.01 -32.79
CA ARG A 113 -5.31 8.52 -33.38
C ARG A 113 -6.21 9.65 -33.88
N GLN A 114 -6.26 10.78 -33.18
CA GLN A 114 -7.03 11.96 -33.60
C GLN A 114 -6.41 12.68 -34.80
N GLU A 115 -5.07 12.62 -34.97
CA GLU A 115 -4.37 13.21 -36.12
C GLU A 115 -4.46 12.35 -37.40
N GLU A 116 -4.67 11.02 -37.28
CA GLU A 116 -4.85 10.12 -38.41
C GLU A 116 -6.29 10.03 -38.94
N GLU A 117 -7.28 10.63 -38.27
CA GLU A 117 -8.65 10.70 -38.77
C GLU A 117 -8.69 11.72 -39.93
N PRO A 118 -8.79 11.30 -41.21
CA PRO A 118 -8.72 12.23 -42.33
C PRO A 118 -9.96 13.11 -42.28
N GLU A 119 -9.77 14.43 -42.39
CA GLU A 119 -10.87 15.37 -42.63
C GLU A 119 -11.61 14.89 -43.88
N GLU A 120 -12.86 14.41 -43.73
CA GLU A 120 -13.66 14.02 -44.89
C GLU A 120 -13.76 15.24 -45.81
N PRO A 121 -13.41 15.11 -47.11
CA PRO A 121 -13.44 16.24 -48.00
C PRO A 121 -14.88 16.73 -48.09
N GLU A 122 -15.11 17.98 -47.66
CA GLU A 122 -16.37 18.68 -47.86
C GLU A 122 -16.71 18.55 -49.35
N GLU A 123 -17.80 17.81 -49.63
CA GLU A 123 -18.27 17.55 -50.97
C GLU A 123 -18.58 18.91 -51.60
N GLU A 124 -17.63 19.41 -52.41
CA GLU A 124 -17.81 20.56 -53.28
C GLU A 124 -19.08 20.29 -54.06
N ALA A 125 -20.15 21.01 -53.70
CA ALA A 125 -21.38 21.06 -54.46
C ALA A 125 -21.05 21.68 -55.82
N VAL A 126 -20.56 20.83 -56.72
CA VAL A 126 -20.42 21.12 -58.14
C VAL A 126 -21.82 21.35 -58.67
N VAL A 127 -22.07 22.63 -58.91
CA VAL A 127 -22.92 23.23 -59.94
C VAL A 127 -23.51 22.20 -60.91
N GLY A 128 -24.85 22.14 -60.94
CA GLY A 128 -25.66 21.53 -61.99
C GLY A 128 -27.03 22.17 -62.05
#